data_AF-A0A1G4WLD3-F1
#
_entry.id   AF-A0A1G4WLD3-F1
#
_cell.length_a   1.000
_cell.length_b   1.000
_cell.length_c   1.000
_cell.angle_alpha   90.00
_cell.angle_beta   90.00
_cell.angle_gamma   90.00
#
_symmetry.space_group_name_H-M   'P 1'
#
loop_
_entity.id
_entity.type
_entity.pdbx_description
1 polymer ?
#
loop_
_entity_poly.entity_id
_entity_poly.type
_entity_poly.pdbx_seq_one_letter_code
_entity_poly.pdbx_strand_id
1 'polypeptide(L)' 'MTPYLDRDYTRGGHVLDFMVTLARVEISMRSDLHLCLPTAPQFLHPHLDRGDVDADVSRVEGD' A
#
# COMPACT_ATOMS: atom_id res chain seq x y z
N MET A 1 1.22 -2.65 2.81
CA MET A 1 -0.15 -2.68 2.27
C MET A 1 -0.36 -3.92 1.41
N THR A 2 -1.29 -4.82 1.78
CA THR A 2 -1.60 -6.03 1.01
C THR A 2 -3.01 -5.91 0.45
N PRO A 3 -3.22 -5.82 -0.87
CA PRO A 3 -4.56 -5.89 -1.44
C PRO A 3 -5.08 -7.33 -1.42
N TYR A 4 -6.38 -7.50 -1.16
CA TYR A 4 -7.07 -8.77 -1.31
C TYR A 4 -8.01 -8.73 -2.51
N LEU A 5 -8.16 -9.90 -3.13
CA LEU A 5 -9.13 -10.16 -4.20
C LEU A 5 -9.58 -11.60 -4.05
N ASP A 6 -10.89 -11.81 -3.98
CA ASP A 6 -11.46 -13.15 -3.93
C ASP A 6 -11.32 -13.85 -5.29
N ARG A 7 -11.46 -15.18 -5.26
CA ARG A 7 -11.30 -16.02 -6.45
C ARG A 7 -12.33 -15.72 -7.54
N ASP A 8 -13.52 -15.30 -7.14
CA ASP A 8 -14.64 -15.04 -8.04
C ASP A 8 -14.63 -13.60 -8.57
N TYR A 9 -13.66 -12.79 -8.17
CA TYR A 9 -13.53 -11.37 -8.56
C TYR A 9 -14.74 -10.51 -8.18
N THR A 10 -15.43 -10.89 -7.11
CA THR A 10 -16.62 -10.19 -6.61
C THR A 10 -16.32 -9.33 -5.39
N ARG A 11 -15.22 -9.60 -4.70
CA ARG A 11 -14.85 -8.96 -3.44
C ARG A 11 -13.35 -8.72 -3.41
N GLY A 12 -12.96 -7.62 -2.79
CA GLY A 12 -11.56 -7.27 -2.63
C GLY A 12 -11.41 -6.00 -1.81
N GLY A 13 -10.20 -5.46 -1.78
CA GLY A 13 -9.93 -4.18 -1.16
C GLY A 13 -8.59 -4.14 -0.44
N HIS A 14 -8.42 -3.09 0.34
CA HIS A 14 -7.29 -2.91 1.23
C HIS A 14 -7.48 -3.75 2.50
N VAL A 15 -6.52 -4.63 2.79
CA VAL A 15 -6.59 -5.51 3.97
C VAL A 15 -6.07 -4.75 5.20
N LEU A 16 -6.92 -4.69 6.23
CA LEU A 16 -6.55 -4.20 7.56
C LEU A 16 -6.07 -5.36 8.47
N ASP A 17 -6.81 -6.48 8.45
CA ASP A 17 -6.48 -7.69 9.20
C ASP A 17 -6.99 -8.94 8.48
N PHE A 18 -6.37 -10.10 8.73
CA PHE A 18 -6.75 -11.38 8.16
C PHE A 18 -6.28 -12.57 9.01
N MET A 19 -7.02 -13.67 8.92
CA MET A 19 -6.63 -14.95 9.48
C MET A 19 -6.40 -15.97 8.37
N VAL A 20 -5.28 -16.68 8.40
CA VAL A 20 -4.95 -17.73 7.44
C VAL A 20 -5.17 -19.10 8.07
N THR A 21 -6.10 -19.88 7.53
CA THR A 21 -6.25 -21.29 7.90
C THR A 21 -5.31 -22.19 7.11
N LEU A 22 -5.16 -21.92 5.80
CA LEU A 22 -4.24 -22.62 4.90
C LEU A 22 -3.91 -21.70 3.72
N ALA A 23 -2.62 -21.52 3.42
CA ALA A 23 -2.18 -20.76 2.25
C ALA A 23 -0.85 -21.27 1.71
N ARG A 24 -0.61 -21.01 0.42
CA ARG A 24 0.72 -21.04 -0.18
C ARG A 24 1.25 -19.61 -0.19
N VAL A 25 2.43 -19.42 0.39
CA VAL A 25 3.11 -18.11 0.45
C VAL A 25 4.31 -18.15 -0.47
N GLU A 26 4.45 -17.13 -1.32
CA GLU A 26 5.56 -16.96 -2.25
C GLU A 26 6.20 -15.60 -2.03
N ILE A 27 7.53 -15.56 -1.91
CA ILE A 27 8.29 -14.34 -1.61
C ILE A 27 9.32 -14.12 -2.73
N SER A 28 9.35 -12.90 -3.28
CA SER A 28 10.32 -12.48 -4.29
C SER A 28 11.22 -11.39 -3.72
N MET A 29 12.53 -11.66 -3.64
CA MET A 29 13.53 -10.70 -3.17
C MET A 29 13.92 -9.73 -4.29
N ARG A 30 13.98 -8.43 -4.00
CA ARG A 30 14.45 -7.37 -4.90
C ARG A 30 15.45 -6.46 -4.19
N SER A 31 16.51 -6.06 -4.89
CA SER A 31 17.55 -5.16 -4.39
C SER A 31 17.35 -3.70 -4.81
N ASP A 32 16.64 -3.49 -5.93
CA ASP A 32 16.55 -2.19 -6.60
C ASP A 32 15.15 -1.59 -6.45
N LEU A 33 15.08 -0.31 -6.09
CA LEU A 33 13.85 0.48 -6.05
C LEU A 33 13.94 1.61 -7.07
N HIS A 34 13.16 1.51 -8.15
CA HIS A 34 13.04 2.57 -9.13
C HIS A 34 11.87 3.48 -8.78
N LEU A 35 12.17 4.71 -8.35
CA LEU A 35 11.17 5.73 -8.02
C LEU A 35 10.88 6.60 -9.25
N CYS A 36 9.65 6.58 -9.74
CA CYS A 36 9.18 7.45 -10.83
C CYS A 36 8.25 8.53 -10.27
N LEU A 37 8.63 9.79 -10.45
CA LEU A 37 7.80 10.92 -10.03
C LEU A 37 6.81 11.29 -11.15
N PRO A 38 5.50 11.44 -10.85
CA PRO A 38 4.54 11.99 -11.80
C PRO A 38 4.89 13.42 -12.20
N THR A 39 4.70 13.77 -13.47
CA THR A 39 4.89 15.14 -13.99
C THR A 39 3.63 15.99 -13.97
N ALA A 40 2.53 15.46 -13.39
CA ALA A 40 1.27 16.16 -13.28
C ALA A 40 1.41 17.38 -12.35
N PRO A 41 0.80 18.55 -12.65
CA PRO A 41 0.96 19.77 -11.86
C PRO A 41 0.66 19.62 -10.37
N GLN A 42 -0.29 18.75 -10.01
CA GLN A 42 -0.67 18.47 -8.63
C GLN A 42 0.46 17.83 -7.83
N PHE A 43 1.34 17.06 -8.50
CA PHE A 43 2.49 16.41 -7.90
C PHE A 43 3.73 17.34 -7.84
N LEU A 44 3.74 18.46 -8.56
CA LEU A 44 4.89 19.39 -8.57
C LEU A 44 4.85 20.42 -7.44
N HIS A 45 3.67 20.68 -6.87
CA HIS A 45 3.50 21.59 -5.73
C HIS A 45 2.88 20.96 -4.47
N PRO A 46 3.25 19.73 -4.05
CA PRO A 46 2.71 19.09 -2.87
C PRO A 46 3.44 19.57 -1.61
N HIS A 47 2.70 19.63 -0.50
CA HIS A 47 3.29 19.82 0.83
C HIS A 47 3.69 18.44 1.41
N LEU A 48 4.89 17.98 1.06
CA LEU A 48 5.39 16.65 1.46
C LEU A 48 6.21 16.66 2.75
N ASP A 49 6.76 17.81 3.14
CA ASP A 49 7.49 18.00 4.39
C ASP A 49 6.53 18.44 5.50
N ARG A 50 5.75 17.46 6.00
CA ARG A 50 4.81 17.66 7.10
C ARG A 50 5.31 16.87 8.32
N GLY A 51 5.17 17.44 9.52
CA GLY A 51 5.69 16.83 10.75
C GLY A 51 4.92 15.59 11.23
N ASP A 52 3.77 15.28 10.62
CA ASP A 52 2.82 14.25 11.04
C ASP A 52 2.61 13.14 9.99
N VAL A 53 3.46 13.08 8.95
CA VAL A 53 3.31 12.12 7.84
C VAL A 53 3.25 10.68 8.35
N ASP A 54 4.10 10.31 9.31
CA ASP A 54 4.12 8.94 9.84
C ASP A 54 2.79 8.57 10.51
N ALA A 55 2.23 9.47 11.33
CA ALA A 55 0.95 9.26 12.01
C ALA A 55 -0.22 9.23 11.01
N ASP A 56 -0.18 10.07 9.98
CA ASP A 56 -1.17 10.08 8.91
C ASP A 56 -1.16 8.78 8.10
N VAL A 57 0.03 8.26 7.76
CA VAL A 57 0.17 6.99 7.05
C VAL A 57 -0.42 5.85 7.88
N SER A 58 -0.02 5.73 9.15
CA SER A 58 -0.55 4.70 10.04
C SER A 58 -2.06 4.76 10.21
N ARG A 59 -2.62 5.97 10.42
CA ARG A 59 -4.06 6.19 10.54
C ARG A 59 -4.84 5.79 9.28
N VAL A 60 -4.28 6.03 8.09
CA VAL A 60 -4.95 5.71 6.82
C VAL A 60 -4.85 4.23 6.48
N GLU A 61 -3.76 3.57 6.86
CA GLU A 61 -3.53 2.13 6.64
C GLU A 61 -4.17 1.24 7.72
N GLY A 62 -4.77 1.84 8.75
CA GLY A 62 -5.58 1.15 9.75
C GLY A 62 -4.81 0.64 10.97
N ASP A 63 -4.10 1.57 11.63
CA ASP A 63 -3.60 1.47 13.02
C ASP A 63 -4.47 0.64 13.98
#